data_AF-A0A7X5Y8Z4-F1
#
_entry.id   AF-A0A7X5Y8Z4-F1
#
_cell.length_a   1.000
_cell.length_b   1.000
_cell.length_c   1.000
_cell.angle_alpha   90.00
_cell.angle_beta   90.00
_cell.angle_gamma   90.00
#
_symmetry.space_group_name_H-M   'P 1'
#
loop_
_entity.id
_entity.type
_entity.pdbx_description
1 polymer ?
#
loop_
_entity_poly.entity_id
_entity_poly.type
_entity_poly.pdbx_seq_one_letter_code
_entity_poly.pdbx_strand_id
1 'polypeptide(L)'
;MKVFKFGGASVKDAAGVKNLSSIVHQQHGQLIVVVSAMGKTTNLLETLCNAYFHQDPKATAIMKELKDFHLNIVNSLFPLNNPVYKHLEELFTNLENILASESSLCYDYEYDRIICFGELISTTIISDYLKMEGIENQFIDIRKFLKTDQNYRNANIDLELSEQLCKEAFDFKASSTFVTQGFIAGTRTNQTTTLGREGSDYTAALLANLLNAENVTIWKDVPGVMNADPKEYEKAQVISRMSYKEAIELSHFGAKVIHPKTIKPIQNKQIPLYVRSFLHPESEGTVIQEIDEHLKLPPIYINKENQCLLTLTPRDFSFIAEEKLSHIFAVLAQYKLKLNLMQNSAISFSFCVDCNSAVFNEFLDQLREEFEVRYNQDVKLITIRHYNEEIIREIIGDTPSLVEQRSRTTAQFVLRNHVLQ
;
A
#
# COMPACT_ATOMS: atom_id res chain seq x y z
N MET A 1 3.89 23.77 6.11
CA MET A 1 4.83 22.74 5.62
C MET A 1 4.02 21.60 5.01
N LYS A 2 4.43 21.11 3.83
CA LYS A 2 3.71 20.06 3.08
C LYS A 2 4.54 18.78 3.05
N VAL A 3 3.87 17.62 2.94
CA VAL A 3 4.54 16.33 2.73
C VAL A 3 4.08 15.72 1.41
N PHE A 4 5.01 15.52 0.49
CA PHE A 4 4.75 14.87 -0.80
C PHE A 4 5.24 13.45 -0.77
N LYS A 5 4.42 12.54 -1.27
CA LYS A 5 4.79 11.14 -1.44
C LYS A 5 4.75 10.75 -2.90
N PHE A 6 5.84 10.18 -3.38
CA PHE A 6 5.98 9.62 -4.72
C PHE A 6 6.08 8.09 -4.65
N GLY A 7 5.19 7.39 -5.34
CA GLY A 7 5.18 5.92 -5.42
C GLY A 7 6.16 5.37 -6.46
N GLY A 8 6.45 4.07 -6.42
CA GLY A 8 7.44 3.46 -7.33
C GLY A 8 7.12 3.63 -8.81
N ALA A 9 5.84 3.71 -9.19
CA ALA A 9 5.41 3.99 -10.56
C ALA A 9 5.77 5.40 -11.04
N SER A 10 5.84 6.38 -10.12
CA SER A 10 6.18 7.78 -10.43
C SER A 10 7.68 8.01 -10.64
N VAL A 11 8.52 7.09 -10.15
CA VAL A 11 9.98 7.18 -10.21
C VAL A 11 10.60 5.92 -10.84
N LYS A 12 9.85 5.23 -11.70
CA LYS A 12 10.28 3.96 -12.31
C LYS A 12 11.35 4.10 -13.39
N ASP A 13 11.56 5.31 -13.90
CA ASP A 13 12.48 5.63 -14.99
C ASP A 13 12.95 7.10 -14.90
N ALA A 14 13.89 7.47 -15.78
CA ALA A 14 14.45 8.82 -15.83
C ALA A 14 13.41 9.91 -16.14
N ALA A 15 12.39 9.61 -16.94
CA ALA A 15 11.33 10.56 -17.24
C ALA A 15 10.46 10.82 -15.99
N GLY A 16 10.18 9.79 -15.21
CA GLY A 16 9.51 9.89 -13.92
C GLY A 16 10.29 10.75 -12.92
N VAL A 17 11.61 10.56 -12.82
CA VAL A 17 12.47 11.39 -11.95
C VAL A 17 12.50 12.85 -12.40
N LYS A 18 12.60 13.12 -13.71
CA LYS A 18 12.49 14.47 -14.28
C LYS A 18 11.15 15.13 -13.95
N ASN A 19 10.06 14.38 -14.08
CA ASN A 19 8.74 14.86 -13.79
C ASN A 19 8.55 15.16 -12.29
N LEU A 20 9.04 14.29 -11.41
CA LEU A 20 9.08 14.54 -9.96
C LEU A 20 9.84 15.84 -9.65
N SER A 21 11.01 16.05 -10.26
CA SER A 21 11.80 17.27 -10.09
C SER A 21 10.99 18.52 -10.48
N SER A 22 10.30 18.48 -11.61
CA SER A 22 9.41 19.57 -12.05
C SER A 22 8.30 19.87 -11.03
N ILE A 23 7.62 18.83 -10.52
CA ILE A 23 6.57 18.97 -9.51
C ILE A 23 7.11 19.60 -8.22
N VAL A 24 8.30 19.17 -7.78
CA VAL A 24 8.96 19.71 -6.58
C VAL A 24 9.39 21.16 -6.81
N HIS A 25 9.92 21.50 -7.99
CA HIS A 25 10.36 22.84 -8.35
C HIS A 25 9.22 23.87 -8.31
N GLN A 26 8.01 23.46 -8.68
CA GLN A 26 6.81 24.30 -8.63
C GLN A 26 6.31 24.56 -7.19
N GLN A 27 6.84 23.88 -6.18
CA GLN A 27 6.44 24.12 -4.80
C GLN A 27 7.25 25.23 -4.15
N HIS A 28 6.55 26.09 -3.43
CA HIS A 28 7.14 27.11 -2.59
C HIS A 28 6.93 26.78 -1.11
N GLY A 29 7.95 27.10 -0.30
CA GLY A 29 7.93 26.92 1.14
C GLY A 29 8.49 25.58 1.62
N GLN A 30 8.11 25.20 2.83
CA GLN A 30 8.63 24.03 3.54
C GLN A 30 8.04 22.72 2.99
N LEU A 31 8.89 21.82 2.51
CA LEU A 31 8.50 20.57 1.85
C LEU A 31 9.32 19.37 2.36
N ILE A 32 8.63 18.26 2.60
CA ILE A 32 9.26 16.94 2.76
C ILE A 32 8.83 16.06 1.59
N VAL A 33 9.79 15.46 0.91
CA VAL A 33 9.59 14.53 -0.20
C VAL A 33 9.91 13.11 0.29
N VAL A 34 8.88 12.28 0.36
CA VAL A 34 8.94 10.87 0.72
C VAL A 34 8.88 10.04 -0.56
N VAL A 35 9.83 9.14 -0.77
CA VAL A 35 9.90 8.33 -1.99
C VAL A 35 9.92 6.83 -1.67
N SER A 36 9.13 6.06 -2.42
CA SER A 36 9.21 4.60 -2.48
C SER A 36 10.36 4.12 -3.40
N ALA A 37 10.72 2.84 -3.31
CA ALA A 37 11.62 2.21 -4.26
C ALA A 37 11.16 2.36 -5.73
N MET A 38 12.12 2.40 -6.66
CA MET A 38 11.85 2.63 -8.09
C MET A 38 11.22 1.41 -8.77
N GLY A 39 10.13 1.60 -9.52
CA GLY A 39 9.54 0.56 -10.36
C GLY A 39 9.14 -0.69 -9.58
N LYS A 40 9.69 -1.85 -9.97
CA LYS A 40 9.45 -3.17 -9.34
C LYS A 40 10.57 -3.60 -8.39
N THR A 41 11.41 -2.66 -7.94
CA THR A 41 12.61 -2.95 -7.14
C THR A 41 12.30 -3.70 -5.85
N THR A 42 11.23 -3.35 -5.13
CA THR A 42 10.84 -4.07 -3.90
C THR A 42 10.63 -5.56 -4.19
N ASN A 43 9.87 -5.93 -5.23
CA ASN A 43 9.63 -7.33 -5.59
C ASN A 43 10.92 -8.06 -5.98
N LEU A 44 11.85 -7.37 -6.66
CA LEU A 44 13.16 -7.92 -7.00
C LEU A 44 13.98 -8.18 -5.73
N LEU A 45 13.97 -7.26 -4.77
CA LEU A 45 14.63 -7.41 -3.46
C LEU A 45 13.99 -8.50 -2.59
N GLU A 46 12.67 -8.71 -2.67
CA GLU A 46 12.02 -9.86 -2.02
C GLU A 46 12.53 -11.18 -2.61
N THR A 47 12.67 -11.24 -3.94
CA THR A 47 13.22 -12.41 -4.63
C THR A 47 14.69 -12.63 -4.26
N LEU A 48 15.46 -11.54 -4.15
CA LEU A 48 16.85 -11.56 -3.70
C LEU A 48 16.98 -12.06 -2.25
N CYS A 49 16.13 -11.56 -1.34
CA CYS A 49 16.10 -11.98 0.04
C CYS A 49 15.77 -13.47 0.16
N ASN A 50 14.79 -13.96 -0.62
CA ASN A 50 14.46 -15.39 -0.66
C ASN A 50 15.65 -16.22 -1.14
N ALA A 51 16.31 -15.80 -2.23
CA ALA A 51 17.48 -16.50 -2.75
C ALA A 51 18.63 -16.52 -1.74
N TYR A 52 18.93 -15.37 -1.13
CA TYR A 52 19.93 -15.24 -0.07
C TYR A 52 19.66 -16.16 1.12
N PHE A 53 18.42 -16.13 1.64
CA PHE A 53 18.06 -16.90 2.83
C PHE A 53 18.17 -18.42 2.61
N HIS A 54 17.89 -18.89 1.39
CA HIS A 54 17.99 -20.30 1.01
C HIS A 54 19.32 -20.67 0.35
N GLN A 55 20.31 -19.76 0.35
CA GLN A 55 21.62 -19.96 -0.28
C GLN A 55 21.54 -20.35 -1.77
N ASP A 56 20.53 -19.82 -2.48
CA ASP A 56 20.34 -20.04 -3.92
C ASP A 56 21.36 -19.20 -4.71
N PRO A 57 22.20 -19.82 -5.57
CA PRO A 57 23.16 -19.11 -6.42
C PRO A 57 22.55 -18.02 -7.32
N LYS A 58 21.23 -18.04 -7.55
CA LYS A 58 20.52 -17.01 -8.30
C LYS A 58 20.62 -15.61 -7.68
N ALA A 59 20.94 -15.51 -6.37
CA ALA A 59 21.12 -14.22 -5.70
C ALA A 59 22.09 -13.30 -6.46
N THR A 60 23.18 -13.83 -7.00
CA THR A 60 24.17 -13.05 -7.77
C THR A 60 23.60 -12.48 -9.07
N ALA A 61 22.76 -13.25 -9.78
CA ALA A 61 22.12 -12.79 -11.01
C ALA A 61 21.08 -11.69 -10.72
N ILE A 62 20.30 -11.86 -9.65
CA ILE A 62 19.30 -10.88 -9.20
C ILE A 62 19.98 -9.58 -8.74
N MET A 63 21.11 -9.68 -8.02
CA MET A 63 21.90 -8.52 -7.61
C MET A 63 22.43 -7.73 -8.82
N LYS A 64 22.88 -8.43 -9.87
CA LYS A 64 23.30 -7.80 -11.11
C LYS A 64 22.13 -7.08 -11.81
N GLU A 65 20.97 -7.73 -11.91
CA GLU A 65 19.76 -7.11 -12.47
C GLU A 65 19.38 -5.82 -11.73
N LEU A 66 19.45 -5.84 -10.39
CA LEU A 66 19.21 -4.68 -9.55
C LEU A 66 20.19 -3.53 -9.86
N LYS A 67 21.49 -3.83 -9.98
CA LYS A 67 22.52 -2.84 -10.35
C LYS A 67 22.24 -2.23 -11.72
N ASP A 68 22.08 -3.09 -12.72
CA ASP A 68 21.89 -2.68 -14.12
C ASP A 68 20.66 -1.79 -14.27
N PHE A 69 19.54 -2.13 -13.62
CA PHE A 69 18.31 -1.33 -13.63
C PHE A 69 18.54 0.11 -13.16
N HIS A 70 19.18 0.30 -12.00
CA HIS A 70 19.40 1.63 -11.43
C HIS A 70 20.50 2.41 -12.17
N LEU A 71 21.58 1.74 -12.61
CA LEU A 71 22.63 2.39 -13.40
C LEU A 71 22.10 2.89 -14.74
N ASN A 72 21.18 2.18 -15.39
CA ASN A 72 20.53 2.63 -16.62
C ASN A 72 19.74 3.94 -16.41
N ILE A 73 19.04 4.07 -15.28
CA ILE A 73 18.32 5.30 -14.92
C ILE A 73 19.33 6.44 -14.70
N VAL A 74 20.38 6.20 -13.93
CA VAL A 74 21.41 7.20 -13.60
C VAL A 74 22.14 7.67 -14.86
N ASN A 75 22.53 6.76 -15.75
CA ASN A 75 23.15 7.09 -17.04
C ASN A 75 22.29 7.98 -17.93
N SER A 76 20.96 7.92 -17.76
CA SER A 76 20.01 8.75 -18.51
C SER A 76 19.73 10.10 -17.84
N LEU A 77 20.12 10.26 -16.57
CA LEU A 77 19.86 11.44 -15.75
C LEU A 77 21.11 12.32 -15.56
N PHE A 78 22.28 11.71 -15.40
CA PHE A 78 23.48 12.38 -14.93
C PHE A 78 24.65 12.27 -15.93
N PRO A 79 25.58 13.24 -15.91
CA PRO A 79 26.87 13.09 -16.57
C PRO A 79 27.75 12.07 -15.83
N LEU A 80 28.61 11.34 -16.56
CA LEU A 80 29.43 10.22 -16.05
C LEU A 80 30.33 10.54 -14.82
N ASN A 81 30.66 11.82 -14.59
CA ASN A 81 31.51 12.25 -13.47
C ASN A 81 30.72 12.70 -12.24
N ASN A 82 29.41 12.48 -12.19
CA ASN A 82 28.57 12.94 -11.09
C ASN A 82 28.82 12.10 -9.80
N PRO A 83 28.85 12.71 -8.61
CA PRO A 83 29.02 11.99 -7.33
C PRO A 83 28.02 10.85 -7.08
N VAL A 84 26.82 10.90 -7.68
CA VAL A 84 25.77 9.88 -7.51
C VAL A 84 26.27 8.46 -7.81
N TYR A 85 27.17 8.29 -8.78
CA TYR A 85 27.73 6.97 -9.12
C TYR A 85 28.50 6.37 -7.94
N LYS A 86 29.24 7.20 -7.20
CA LYS A 86 29.97 6.76 -6.00
C LYS A 86 29.01 6.42 -4.87
N HIS A 87 27.99 7.26 -4.62
CA HIS A 87 26.99 7.00 -3.59
C HIS A 87 26.23 5.68 -3.84
N LEU A 88 25.91 5.37 -5.10
CA LEU A 88 25.27 4.11 -5.46
C LEU A 88 26.20 2.91 -5.31
N GLU A 89 27.47 3.05 -5.71
CA GLU A 89 28.45 1.97 -5.53
C GLU A 89 28.63 1.62 -4.05
N GLU A 90 28.64 2.62 -3.16
CA GLU A 90 28.68 2.41 -1.70
C GLU A 90 27.46 1.63 -1.20
N LEU A 91 26.25 1.98 -1.66
CA LEU A 91 25.01 1.26 -1.32
C LEU A 91 25.03 -0.18 -1.83
N PHE A 92 25.44 -0.39 -3.08
CA PHE A 92 25.52 -1.74 -3.63
C PHE A 92 26.58 -2.60 -2.94
N THR A 93 27.74 -2.03 -2.63
CA THR A 93 28.79 -2.72 -1.87
C THR A 93 28.28 -3.14 -0.49
N ASN A 94 27.51 -2.27 0.18
CA ASN A 94 26.90 -2.60 1.47
C ASN A 94 25.90 -3.76 1.35
N LEU A 95 25.07 -3.77 0.31
CA LEU A 95 24.16 -4.88 0.05
C LEU A 95 24.92 -6.17 -0.28
N GLU A 96 25.98 -6.12 -1.09
CA GLU A 96 26.83 -7.27 -1.41
C GLU A 96 27.51 -7.83 -0.16
N ASN A 97 27.98 -6.97 0.74
CA ASN A 97 28.56 -7.40 2.01
C ASN A 97 27.54 -8.13 2.89
N ILE A 98 26.28 -7.69 2.89
CA ILE A 98 25.19 -8.40 3.56
C ILE A 98 25.00 -9.79 2.93
N LEU A 99 24.91 -9.86 1.59
CA LEU A 99 24.68 -11.10 0.86
C LEU A 99 25.86 -12.08 0.94
N ALA A 100 27.08 -11.60 1.19
CA ALA A 100 28.27 -12.41 1.40
C ALA A 100 28.38 -12.98 2.83
N SER A 101 27.63 -12.43 3.79
CA SER A 101 27.58 -12.92 5.17
C SER A 101 26.55 -14.03 5.35
N GLU A 102 26.74 -14.90 6.33
CA GLU A 102 25.72 -15.91 6.67
C GLU A 102 24.41 -15.23 7.12
N SER A 103 23.28 -15.75 6.60
CA SER A 103 21.97 -15.27 7.01
C SER A 103 21.70 -15.64 8.46
N SER A 104 21.01 -14.76 9.18
CA SER A 104 20.43 -15.15 10.47
C SER A 104 19.32 -16.18 10.26
N LEU A 105 18.94 -16.86 11.35
CA LEU A 105 17.80 -17.79 11.34
C LEU A 105 16.44 -17.07 11.29
N CYS A 106 16.41 -15.73 11.27
CA CYS A 106 15.19 -14.94 11.26
C CYS A 106 14.97 -14.31 9.88
N TYR A 107 14.13 -14.94 9.07
CA TYR A 107 13.80 -14.46 7.72
C TYR A 107 13.29 -13.01 7.73
N ASP A 108 12.39 -12.67 8.66
CA ASP A 108 11.76 -11.34 8.69
C ASP A 108 12.78 -10.24 9.01
N TYR A 109 13.80 -10.53 9.81
CA TYR A 109 14.92 -9.62 10.06
C TYR A 109 15.78 -9.42 8.81
N GLU A 110 16.13 -10.52 8.11
CA GLU A 110 16.89 -10.44 6.85
C GLU A 110 16.12 -9.69 5.76
N TYR A 111 14.80 -9.89 5.71
CA TYR A 111 13.90 -9.17 4.82
C TYR A 111 14.01 -7.66 5.04
N ASP A 112 13.79 -7.17 6.26
CA ASP A 112 13.84 -5.72 6.51
C ASP A 112 15.24 -5.13 6.25
N ARG A 113 16.29 -5.92 6.49
CA ARG A 113 17.69 -5.52 6.22
C ARG A 113 17.99 -5.37 4.73
N ILE A 114 17.41 -6.21 3.87
CA ILE A 114 17.66 -6.23 2.42
C ILE A 114 16.70 -5.31 1.65
N ILE A 115 15.41 -5.34 1.96
CA ILE A 115 14.41 -4.64 1.14
C ILE A 115 14.58 -3.12 1.22
N CYS A 116 15.09 -2.60 2.35
CA CYS A 116 15.29 -1.17 2.55
C CYS A 116 16.20 -0.50 1.51
N PHE A 117 17.06 -1.27 0.83
CA PHE A 117 17.95 -0.74 -0.20
C PHE A 117 17.17 -0.15 -1.38
N GLY A 118 15.95 -0.62 -1.65
CA GLY A 118 15.12 -0.06 -2.71
C GLY A 118 14.83 1.42 -2.47
N GLU A 119 14.39 1.76 -1.26
CA GLU A 119 14.11 3.14 -0.88
C GLU A 119 15.38 3.98 -0.72
N LEU A 120 16.46 3.41 -0.17
CA LEU A 120 17.75 4.10 -0.03
C LEU A 120 18.34 4.49 -1.38
N ILE A 121 18.36 3.57 -2.34
CA ILE A 121 18.85 3.82 -3.70
C ILE A 121 17.97 4.87 -4.38
N SER A 122 16.64 4.71 -4.35
CA SER A 122 15.72 5.63 -5.02
C SER A 122 15.85 7.07 -4.52
N THR A 123 15.90 7.26 -3.19
CA THR A 123 15.99 8.58 -2.57
C THR A 123 17.36 9.22 -2.77
N THR A 124 18.43 8.43 -2.84
CA THR A 124 19.78 8.92 -3.17
C THR A 124 19.82 9.50 -4.57
N ILE A 125 19.30 8.76 -5.56
CA ILE A 125 19.21 9.20 -6.96
C ILE A 125 18.39 10.49 -7.05
N ILE A 126 17.23 10.54 -6.40
CA ILE A 126 16.33 11.70 -6.46
C ILE A 126 16.93 12.93 -5.77
N SER A 127 17.50 12.78 -4.57
CA SER A 127 18.16 13.87 -3.86
C SER A 127 19.28 14.50 -4.70
N ASP A 128 20.15 13.68 -5.27
CA ASP A 128 21.26 14.16 -6.10
C ASP A 128 20.77 14.77 -7.42
N TYR A 129 19.70 14.23 -8.00
CA TYR A 129 19.09 14.80 -9.21
C TYR A 129 18.49 16.19 -8.93
N LEU A 130 17.75 16.34 -7.83
CA LEU A 130 17.20 17.63 -7.41
C LEU A 130 18.31 18.68 -7.21
N LYS A 131 19.43 18.32 -6.57
CA LYS A 131 20.59 19.21 -6.42
C LYS A 131 21.19 19.62 -7.76
N MET A 132 21.32 18.67 -8.69
CA MET A 132 21.84 18.95 -10.03
C MET A 132 20.95 19.93 -10.81
N GLU A 133 19.62 19.82 -10.64
CA GLU A 133 18.63 20.75 -11.22
C GLU A 133 18.50 22.08 -10.45
N GLY A 134 19.40 22.35 -9.47
CA GLY A 134 19.42 23.58 -8.70
C GLY A 134 18.38 23.66 -7.57
N ILE A 135 17.76 22.53 -7.21
CA ILE A 135 16.83 22.43 -6.09
C ILE A 135 17.59 21.96 -4.85
N GLU A 136 18.01 22.93 -4.04
CA GLU A 136 18.65 22.67 -2.76
C GLU A 136 17.75 21.80 -1.86
N ASN A 137 18.31 20.71 -1.35
CA ASN A 137 17.59 19.81 -0.45
C ASN A 137 18.55 19.06 0.49
N GLN A 138 18.02 18.69 1.65
CA GLN A 138 18.73 17.87 2.63
C GLN A 138 18.23 16.42 2.61
N PHE A 139 19.15 15.49 2.45
CA PHE A 139 18.87 14.06 2.51
C PHE A 139 18.83 13.57 3.96
N ILE A 140 17.75 12.89 4.34
CA ILE A 140 17.54 12.33 5.68
C ILE A 140 17.31 10.82 5.56
N ASP A 141 18.17 10.03 6.22
CA ASP A 141 17.90 8.60 6.42
C ASP A 141 16.88 8.42 7.55
N ILE A 142 15.64 8.08 7.17
CA ILE A 142 14.49 8.04 8.07
C ILE A 142 14.67 7.04 9.22
N ARG A 143 15.47 5.98 9.03
CA ARG A 143 15.69 4.92 10.04
C ARG A 143 16.34 5.45 11.32
N LYS A 144 17.06 6.57 11.22
CA LYS A 144 17.69 7.24 12.36
C LYS A 144 16.68 7.95 13.25
N PHE A 145 15.52 8.34 12.71
CA PHE A 145 14.59 9.25 13.37
C PHE A 145 13.20 8.64 13.60
N LEU A 146 12.71 7.82 12.67
CA LEU A 146 11.45 7.10 12.81
C LEU A 146 11.71 5.77 13.52
N LYS A 147 11.26 5.67 14.77
CA LYS A 147 11.57 4.56 15.67
C LYS A 147 10.44 3.57 15.80
N THR A 148 10.78 2.28 15.83
CA THR A 148 9.82 1.17 15.95
C THR A 148 10.23 0.13 16.99
N ASP A 149 9.30 -0.77 17.28
CA ASP A 149 9.59 -2.08 17.86
C ASP A 149 10.34 -3.00 16.87
N GLN A 150 10.59 -4.24 17.29
CA GLN A 150 11.25 -5.29 16.50
C GLN A 150 10.26 -6.22 15.77
N ASN A 151 9.00 -5.79 15.57
CA ASN A 151 8.04 -6.57 14.80
C ASN A 151 8.33 -6.40 13.30
N TYR A 152 9.41 -7.04 12.82
CA TYR A 152 9.88 -6.92 11.43
C TYR A 152 8.75 -7.18 10.41
N ARG A 153 8.85 -6.56 9.23
CA ARG A 153 7.84 -6.56 8.15
C ARG A 153 6.51 -5.85 8.45
N ASN A 154 6.22 -5.53 9.70
CA ASN A 154 5.03 -4.79 10.09
C ASN A 154 5.24 -4.06 11.42
N ALA A 155 6.33 -3.31 11.51
CA ALA A 155 6.77 -2.73 12.77
C ALA A 155 5.78 -1.66 13.28
N ASN A 156 5.65 -1.59 14.61
CA ASN A 156 4.84 -0.58 15.27
C ASN A 156 5.70 0.64 15.62
N ILE A 157 5.18 1.83 15.36
CA ILE A 157 5.89 3.09 15.57
C ILE A 157 5.86 3.48 17.04
N ASP A 158 7.03 3.82 17.57
CA ASP A 158 7.20 4.54 18.83
C ASP A 158 6.97 6.04 18.56
N LEU A 159 5.72 6.48 18.72
CA LEU A 159 5.29 7.82 18.33
C LEU A 159 6.01 8.92 19.13
N GLU A 160 6.18 8.72 20.43
CA GLU A 160 6.77 9.72 21.32
C GLU A 160 8.24 9.97 20.97
N LEU A 161 9.04 8.90 20.87
CA LEU A 161 10.45 9.00 20.49
C LEU A 161 10.62 9.52 19.06
N SER A 162 9.78 9.04 18.13
CA SER A 162 9.84 9.49 16.73
C SER A 162 9.48 10.96 16.59
N GLU A 163 8.51 11.47 17.36
CA GLU A 163 8.13 12.89 17.32
C GLU A 163 9.30 13.79 17.71
N GLN A 164 9.99 13.44 18.80
CA GLN A 164 11.16 14.20 19.25
C GLN A 164 12.27 14.19 18.18
N LEU A 165 12.66 13.00 17.73
CA LEU A 165 13.77 12.84 16.78
C LEU A 165 13.47 13.45 15.41
N CYS A 166 12.24 13.34 14.91
CA CYS A 166 11.86 13.96 13.65
C CYS A 166 11.86 15.49 13.75
N LYS A 167 11.41 16.09 14.85
CA LYS A 167 11.45 17.55 15.03
C LYS A 167 12.88 18.09 15.03
N GLU A 168 13.83 17.33 15.57
CA GLU A 168 15.26 17.68 15.54
C GLU A 168 15.86 17.51 14.13
N ALA A 169 15.47 16.47 13.39
CA ALA A 169 16.03 16.15 12.08
C ALA A 169 15.55 17.07 10.95
N PHE A 170 14.25 17.39 10.94
CA PHE A 170 13.61 18.20 9.91
C PHE A 170 13.60 19.68 10.31
N ASP A 171 14.79 20.24 10.53
CA ASP A 171 14.95 21.66 10.87
C ASP A 171 14.82 22.55 9.63
N PHE A 172 13.62 23.08 9.42
CA PHE A 172 13.33 23.97 8.30
C PHE A 172 14.03 25.34 8.32
N LYS A 173 14.82 25.64 9.36
CA LYS A 173 15.75 26.78 9.34
C LYS A 173 17.00 26.49 8.53
N ALA A 174 17.41 25.22 8.45
CA ALA A 174 18.60 24.78 7.72
C ALA A 174 18.31 24.50 6.24
N SER A 175 17.13 23.95 5.92
CA SER A 175 16.71 23.69 4.54
C SER A 175 15.20 23.83 4.38
N SER A 176 14.75 24.32 3.22
CA SER A 176 13.33 24.36 2.89
C SER A 176 12.79 23.01 2.43
N THR A 177 13.65 22.14 1.90
CA THR A 177 13.26 20.89 1.25
C THR A 177 14.05 19.72 1.78
N PHE A 178 13.35 18.68 2.22
CA PHE A 178 13.97 17.43 2.68
C PHE A 178 13.57 16.27 1.78
N VAL A 179 14.50 15.36 1.52
CA VAL A 179 14.24 14.09 0.81
C VAL A 179 14.49 12.94 1.76
N THR A 180 13.53 12.03 1.88
CA THR A 180 13.62 10.89 2.78
C THR A 180 12.86 9.67 2.25
N GLN A 181 13.12 8.52 2.87
CA GLN A 181 12.56 7.23 2.46
C GLN A 181 11.15 7.05 3.00
N GLY A 182 10.28 6.41 2.21
CA GLY A 182 9.07 5.79 2.74
C GLY A 182 9.34 4.35 3.22
N PHE A 183 8.31 3.66 3.74
CA PHE A 183 8.27 2.21 4.01
C PHE A 183 9.20 1.69 5.11
N ILE A 184 10.39 2.26 5.28
CA ILE A 184 11.42 1.83 6.20
C ILE A 184 11.43 2.68 7.48
N ALA A 185 11.92 2.09 8.56
CA ALA A 185 12.14 2.72 9.85
C ALA A 185 13.32 2.03 10.56
N GLY A 186 13.63 2.44 11.79
CA GLY A 186 14.68 1.80 12.58
C GLY A 186 14.26 1.49 14.00
N THR A 187 14.80 0.43 14.57
CA THR A 187 14.63 0.14 16.01
C THR A 187 15.40 1.15 16.86
N ARG A 188 15.20 1.10 18.18
CA ARG A 188 16.02 1.85 19.15
C ARG A 188 17.52 1.49 19.10
N THR A 189 17.86 0.31 18.61
CA THR A 189 19.25 -0.15 18.37
C THR A 189 19.72 0.08 16.94
N ASN A 190 18.97 0.86 16.14
CA ASN A 190 19.25 1.17 14.74
C ASN A 190 19.28 -0.04 13.79
N GLN A 191 18.60 -1.13 14.15
CA GLN A 191 18.30 -2.20 13.18
C GLN A 191 17.21 -1.72 12.24
N THR A 192 17.26 -2.11 10.97
CA THR A 192 16.24 -1.69 9.99
C THR A 192 14.95 -2.46 10.21
N THR A 193 13.83 -1.76 10.11
CA THR A 193 12.49 -2.33 10.12
C THR A 193 11.67 -1.80 8.94
N THR A 194 10.63 -2.52 8.55
CA THR A 194 9.67 -2.04 7.56
C THR A 194 8.26 -1.97 8.14
N LEU A 195 7.46 -1.05 7.59
CA LEU A 195 6.15 -0.68 8.13
C LEU A 195 4.99 -1.48 7.55
N GLY A 196 5.29 -2.48 6.71
CA GLY A 196 4.30 -3.34 6.06
C GLY A 196 3.57 -2.68 4.89
N ARG A 197 2.35 -3.16 4.62
CA ARG A 197 1.58 -2.77 3.42
C ARG A 197 1.38 -1.26 3.35
N GLU A 198 1.59 -0.71 2.16
CA GLU A 198 1.52 0.74 1.88
C GLU A 198 2.41 1.59 2.80
N GLY A 199 3.52 1.02 3.27
CA GLY A 199 4.37 1.67 4.27
C GLY A 199 4.90 3.04 3.85
N SER A 200 5.11 3.32 2.55
CA SER A 200 5.54 4.65 2.11
C SER A 200 4.45 5.72 2.23
N ASP A 201 3.19 5.37 1.94
CA ASP A 201 2.05 6.27 2.14
C ASP A 201 1.90 6.52 3.65
N TYR A 202 2.05 5.47 4.46
CA TYR A 202 2.04 5.56 5.91
C TYR A 202 3.17 6.42 6.47
N THR A 203 4.41 6.31 5.97
CA THR A 203 5.53 7.20 6.37
C THR A 203 5.20 8.67 6.12
N ALA A 204 4.61 9.00 4.96
CA ALA A 204 4.21 10.38 4.67
C ALA A 204 3.13 10.90 5.64
N ALA A 205 2.13 10.07 5.95
CA ALA A 205 1.11 10.38 6.94
C ALA A 205 1.68 10.53 8.37
N LEU A 206 2.65 9.69 8.74
CA LEU A 206 3.34 9.78 10.02
C LEU A 206 4.14 11.07 10.12
N LEU A 207 5.00 11.38 9.15
CA LEU A 207 5.79 12.61 9.15
C LEU A 207 4.89 13.85 9.20
N ALA A 208 3.79 13.84 8.45
CA ALA A 208 2.80 14.90 8.50
C ALA A 208 2.17 15.05 9.88
N ASN A 209 1.80 13.94 10.53
CA ASN A 209 1.29 13.96 11.88
C ASN A 209 2.35 14.47 12.88
N LEU A 210 3.54 13.88 12.91
CA LEU A 210 4.59 14.18 13.89
C LEU A 210 5.08 15.63 13.79
N LEU A 211 5.11 16.20 12.58
CA LEU A 211 5.63 17.55 12.32
C LEU A 211 4.53 18.60 12.11
N ASN A 212 3.26 18.26 12.33
CA ASN A 212 2.10 19.14 12.12
C ASN A 212 2.08 19.77 10.72
N ALA A 213 2.21 18.93 9.69
CA ALA A 213 2.12 19.39 8.32
C ALA A 213 0.72 19.92 8.00
N GLU A 214 0.67 20.86 7.06
CA GLU A 214 -0.54 21.48 6.54
C GLU A 214 -1.35 20.49 5.70
N ASN A 215 -0.67 19.65 4.93
CA ASN A 215 -1.28 18.62 4.10
C ASN A 215 -0.29 17.54 3.68
N VAL A 216 -0.84 16.42 3.25
CA VAL A 216 -0.12 15.34 2.57
C VAL A 216 -0.62 15.24 1.13
N THR A 217 0.29 15.11 0.16
CA THR A 217 -0.06 14.81 -1.23
C THR A 217 0.56 13.50 -1.65
N ILE A 218 -0.27 12.53 -2.03
CA ILE A 218 0.18 11.28 -2.62
C ILE A 218 0.04 11.37 -4.14
N TRP A 219 1.17 11.36 -4.82
CA TRP A 219 1.29 11.42 -6.27
C TRP A 219 1.17 10.01 -6.86
N LYS A 220 0.10 9.78 -7.63
CA LYS A 220 -0.23 8.50 -8.29
C LYS A 220 -0.32 8.65 -9.81
N ASP A 221 -0.38 7.52 -10.51
CA ASP A 221 -0.58 7.43 -11.96
C ASP A 221 -2.06 7.61 -12.37
N VAL A 222 -2.95 7.78 -11.40
CA VAL A 222 -4.38 8.05 -11.60
C VAL A 222 -4.70 9.53 -11.35
N PRO A 223 -5.75 10.08 -11.99
CA PRO A 223 -6.18 11.48 -11.81
C PRO A 223 -6.58 11.81 -10.37
N GLY A 224 -7.08 10.82 -9.62
CA GLY A 224 -7.52 10.92 -8.24
C GLY A 224 -8.16 9.59 -7.81
N VAL A 225 -8.95 9.61 -6.75
CA VAL A 225 -9.82 8.48 -6.39
C VAL A 225 -11.01 8.47 -7.35
N MET A 226 -11.18 7.38 -8.07
CA MET A 226 -12.25 7.23 -9.05
C MET A 226 -13.41 6.44 -8.46
N ASN A 227 -14.62 6.71 -8.94
CA ASN A 227 -15.82 5.99 -8.48
C ASN A 227 -15.93 4.58 -9.09
N ALA A 228 -15.15 4.22 -10.10
CA ALA A 228 -15.01 2.87 -10.65
C ALA A 228 -13.59 2.69 -11.18
N ASP A 229 -13.21 1.45 -11.49
CA ASP A 229 -12.06 1.21 -12.37
C ASP A 229 -12.44 1.65 -13.81
N PRO A 230 -11.73 2.62 -14.42
CA PRO A 230 -12.03 3.08 -15.78
C PRO A 230 -11.87 2.01 -16.86
N LYS A 231 -11.14 0.93 -16.56
CA LYS A 231 -11.02 -0.22 -17.47
C LYS A 231 -12.31 -1.05 -17.51
N GLU A 232 -13.08 -1.01 -16.43
CA GLU A 232 -14.35 -1.75 -16.30
C GLU A 232 -15.56 -0.87 -16.57
N TYR A 233 -15.45 0.44 -16.33
CA TYR A 233 -16.54 1.38 -16.48
C TYR A 233 -16.10 2.66 -17.21
N GLU A 234 -16.51 2.81 -18.46
CA GLU A 234 -16.10 3.94 -19.32
C GLU A 234 -16.53 5.31 -18.78
N LYS A 235 -17.64 5.37 -18.02
CA LYS A 235 -18.14 6.61 -17.40
C LYS A 235 -17.54 6.85 -16.00
N ALA A 236 -16.38 6.26 -15.69
CA ALA A 236 -15.69 6.49 -14.43
C ALA A 236 -15.32 7.97 -14.29
N GLN A 237 -15.61 8.53 -13.12
CA GLN A 237 -15.36 9.92 -12.78
C GLN A 237 -14.50 10.03 -11.53
N VAL A 238 -13.72 11.11 -11.46
CA VAL A 238 -12.93 11.45 -10.28
C VAL A 238 -13.84 11.98 -9.19
N ILE A 239 -13.71 11.41 -7.99
CA ILE A 239 -14.36 11.92 -6.79
C ILE A 239 -13.53 13.09 -6.30
N SER A 240 -14.02 14.32 -6.44
CA SER A 240 -13.24 15.52 -6.08
C SER A 240 -12.97 15.62 -4.57
N ARG A 241 -13.94 15.22 -3.73
CA ARG A 241 -13.86 15.34 -2.27
C ARG A 241 -14.49 14.14 -1.59
N MET A 242 -13.89 13.65 -0.52
CA MET A 242 -14.45 12.57 0.29
C MET A 242 -13.99 12.64 1.76
N SER A 243 -14.74 12.00 2.66
CA SER A 243 -14.38 11.95 4.08
C SER A 243 -13.33 10.87 4.37
N TYR A 244 -12.60 10.99 5.47
CA TYR A 244 -11.69 9.92 5.93
C TYR A 244 -12.42 8.59 6.14
N LYS A 245 -13.64 8.63 6.70
CA LYS A 245 -14.48 7.44 6.91
C LYS A 245 -14.79 6.75 5.59
N GLU A 246 -15.17 7.52 4.57
CA GLU A 246 -15.46 6.98 3.26
C GLU A 246 -14.22 6.34 2.62
N ALA A 247 -13.05 6.98 2.73
CA ALA A 247 -11.81 6.43 2.19
C ALA A 247 -11.41 5.11 2.86
N ILE A 248 -11.58 5.00 4.19
CA ILE A 248 -11.36 3.75 4.95
C ILE A 248 -12.31 2.66 4.46
N GLU A 249 -13.59 2.98 4.31
CA GLU A 249 -14.61 2.04 3.84
C GLU A 249 -14.32 1.55 2.41
N LEU A 250 -13.96 2.43 1.48
CA LEU A 250 -13.56 2.04 0.13
C LEU A 250 -12.37 1.07 0.14
N SER A 251 -11.36 1.35 0.96
CA SER A 251 -10.21 0.47 1.13
C SER A 251 -10.60 -0.89 1.73
N HIS A 252 -11.54 -0.91 2.68
CA HIS A 252 -12.08 -2.14 3.26
C HIS A 252 -12.68 -3.06 2.19
N PHE A 253 -13.54 -2.51 1.33
CA PHE A 253 -14.19 -3.23 0.22
C PHE A 253 -13.26 -3.57 -0.95
N GLY A 254 -12.01 -3.10 -0.93
CA GLY A 254 -10.98 -3.51 -1.89
C GLY A 254 -10.68 -2.50 -2.98
N ALA A 255 -11.23 -1.29 -2.92
CA ALA A 255 -10.77 -0.21 -3.79
C ALA A 255 -9.31 0.12 -3.47
N LYS A 256 -8.48 0.24 -4.51
CA LYS A 256 -7.06 0.60 -4.40
C LYS A 256 -6.88 2.09 -4.13
N VAL A 257 -7.40 2.56 -2.99
CA VAL A 257 -7.39 3.97 -2.58
C VAL A 257 -6.17 4.23 -1.70
N ILE A 258 -6.37 4.24 -0.39
CA ILE A 258 -5.38 4.53 0.65
C ILE A 258 -5.71 3.64 1.85
N HIS A 259 -4.72 2.94 2.37
CA HIS A 259 -4.89 2.03 3.48
C HIS A 259 -5.29 2.76 4.78
N PRO A 260 -6.16 2.18 5.64
CA PRO A 260 -6.59 2.82 6.90
C PRO A 260 -5.44 3.19 7.83
N LYS A 261 -4.35 2.40 7.82
CA LYS A 261 -3.11 2.69 8.58
C LYS A 261 -2.52 4.07 8.22
N THR A 262 -2.61 4.46 6.94
CA THR A 262 -2.19 5.78 6.44
C THR A 262 -3.17 6.89 6.83
N ILE A 263 -4.47 6.61 6.84
CA ILE A 263 -5.50 7.61 7.16
C ILE A 263 -5.49 7.98 8.65
N LYS A 264 -5.23 7.03 9.54
CA LYS A 264 -5.37 7.23 10.98
C LYS A 264 -4.51 8.38 11.53
N PRO A 265 -3.19 8.49 11.24
CA PRO A 265 -2.37 9.60 11.75
C PRO A 265 -2.87 10.97 11.28
N ILE A 266 -3.21 11.12 10.00
CA ILE A 266 -3.66 12.41 9.46
C ILE A 266 -5.05 12.77 9.97
N GLN A 267 -5.95 11.79 10.14
CA GLN A 267 -7.28 12.01 10.72
C GLN A 267 -7.17 12.55 12.15
N ASN A 268 -6.28 11.99 12.98
CA ASN A 268 -6.11 12.41 14.37
C ASN A 268 -5.75 13.91 14.51
N LYS A 269 -5.14 14.51 13.48
CA LYS A 269 -4.78 15.93 13.43
C LYS A 269 -5.56 16.72 12.37
N GLN A 270 -6.61 16.13 11.77
CA GLN A 270 -7.41 16.74 10.72
C GLN A 270 -6.57 17.26 9.53
N ILE A 271 -5.47 16.58 9.20
CA ILE A 271 -4.57 16.97 8.11
C ILE A 271 -5.15 16.46 6.78
N PRO A 272 -5.51 17.34 5.83
CA PRO A 272 -6.07 16.92 4.55
C PRO A 272 -5.05 16.12 3.74
N LEU A 273 -5.54 15.08 3.07
CA LEU A 273 -4.80 14.23 2.16
C LEU A 273 -5.27 14.44 0.72
N TYR A 274 -4.36 14.83 -0.14
CA TYR A 274 -4.57 15.00 -1.57
C TYR A 274 -4.08 13.76 -2.30
N VAL A 275 -4.91 13.21 -3.19
CA VAL A 275 -4.51 12.18 -4.15
C VAL A 275 -4.50 12.82 -5.53
N ARG A 276 -3.31 13.00 -6.11
CA ARG A 276 -3.11 13.76 -7.36
C ARG A 276 -2.34 12.94 -8.38
N SER A 277 -2.52 13.25 -9.65
CA SER A 277 -1.78 12.62 -10.73
C SER A 277 -0.40 13.23 -10.90
N PHE A 278 0.65 12.42 -10.94
CA PHE A 278 1.95 12.91 -11.39
C PHE A 278 2.00 13.10 -12.91
N LEU A 279 1.13 12.45 -13.69
CA LEU A 279 1.08 12.60 -15.15
C LEU A 279 0.44 13.94 -15.55
N HIS A 280 -0.51 14.41 -14.74
CA HIS A 280 -1.21 15.68 -14.93
C HIS A 280 -1.20 16.49 -13.62
N PRO A 281 -0.05 17.10 -13.25
CA PRO A 281 0.10 17.78 -11.96
C PRO A 281 -0.81 18.98 -11.74
N GLU A 282 -1.34 19.56 -12.83
CA GLU A 282 -2.27 20.69 -12.77
C GLU A 282 -3.69 20.27 -12.35
N SER A 283 -4.02 18.99 -12.43
CA SER A 283 -5.33 18.47 -12.03
C SER A 283 -5.55 18.61 -10.52
N GLU A 284 -6.78 18.92 -10.11
CA GLU A 284 -7.16 19.06 -8.70
C GLU A 284 -7.07 17.72 -7.94
N GLY A 285 -7.44 16.62 -8.61
CA GLY A 285 -7.47 15.29 -8.04
C GLY A 285 -8.57 15.11 -6.99
N THR A 286 -8.26 14.38 -5.92
CA THR A 286 -9.19 14.10 -4.81
C THR A 286 -8.65 14.66 -3.50
N VAL A 287 -9.51 15.31 -2.73
CA VAL A 287 -9.23 15.73 -1.36
C VAL A 287 -9.95 14.82 -0.37
N ILE A 288 -9.19 14.18 0.53
CA ILE A 288 -9.67 13.37 1.64
C ILE A 288 -9.46 14.16 2.94
N GLN A 289 -10.54 14.54 3.61
CA GLN A 289 -10.48 15.37 4.82
C GLN A 289 -11.64 15.06 5.78
N GLU A 290 -11.67 15.68 6.96
CA GLU A 290 -12.87 15.63 7.81
C GLU A 290 -13.96 16.48 7.16
N ILE A 291 -15.19 15.96 7.14
CA ILE A 291 -16.33 16.63 6.53
C ILE A 291 -17.56 16.40 7.39
N ASP A 292 -18.17 17.49 7.86
CA ASP A 292 -19.36 17.47 8.71
C ASP A 292 -20.67 17.35 7.91
N GLU A 293 -20.65 17.72 6.63
CA GLU A 293 -21.83 17.68 5.76
C GLU A 293 -22.02 16.30 5.11
N HIS A 294 -23.29 15.93 4.88
CA HIS A 294 -23.63 14.78 4.05
C HIS A 294 -23.23 15.04 2.59
N LEU A 295 -22.00 14.67 2.22
CA LEU A 295 -21.61 14.66 0.81
C LEU A 295 -22.50 13.68 0.04
N LYS A 296 -23.16 14.18 -1.00
CA LYS A 296 -23.75 13.34 -2.04
C LYS A 296 -22.63 12.87 -2.95
N LEU A 297 -22.08 11.70 -2.64
CA LEU A 297 -21.10 11.05 -3.50
C LEU A 297 -21.83 10.35 -4.66
N PRO A 298 -21.20 10.29 -5.85
CA PRO A 298 -21.70 9.42 -6.90
C PRO A 298 -21.58 7.95 -6.44
N PRO A 299 -22.34 7.03 -7.05
CA PRO A 299 -22.23 5.63 -6.70
C PRO A 299 -20.83 5.11 -7.03
N ILE A 300 -20.27 4.35 -6.09
CA ILE A 300 -18.88 3.88 -6.13
C ILE A 300 -18.89 2.37 -6.29
N TYR A 301 -18.21 1.90 -7.31
CA TYR A 301 -18.19 0.54 -7.80
C TYR A 301 -16.86 -0.10 -7.52
N ILE A 302 -16.91 -1.23 -6.83
CA ILE A 302 -15.73 -2.01 -6.49
C ILE A 302 -16.01 -3.43 -6.94
N ASN A 303 -15.21 -3.88 -7.88
CA ASN A 303 -15.22 -5.24 -8.37
C ASN A 303 -14.05 -6.02 -7.78
N LYS A 304 -14.36 -7.16 -7.17
CA LYS A 304 -13.36 -8.16 -6.78
C LYS A 304 -13.63 -9.47 -7.51
N GLU A 305 -12.73 -9.81 -8.41
CA GLU A 305 -12.71 -11.10 -9.11
C GLU A 305 -12.00 -12.18 -8.28
N ASN A 306 -12.06 -13.42 -8.76
CA ASN A 306 -11.41 -14.58 -8.16
C ASN A 306 -11.71 -14.72 -6.65
N GLN A 307 -12.98 -14.57 -6.30
CA GLN A 307 -13.47 -14.77 -4.94
C GLN A 307 -13.96 -16.20 -4.77
N CYS A 308 -13.90 -16.67 -3.53
CA CYS A 308 -14.41 -17.96 -3.11
C CYS A 308 -15.57 -17.70 -2.15
N LEU A 309 -16.79 -18.07 -2.53
CA LEU A 309 -17.95 -18.06 -1.64
C LEU A 309 -18.02 -19.41 -0.92
N LEU A 310 -18.01 -19.40 0.40
CA LEU A 310 -18.19 -20.59 1.23
C LEU A 310 -19.47 -20.45 2.04
N THR A 311 -20.11 -21.58 2.32
CA THR A 311 -21.22 -21.70 3.26
C THR A 311 -20.94 -22.88 4.17
N LEU A 312 -20.81 -22.60 5.45
CA LEU A 312 -20.59 -23.58 6.51
C LEU A 312 -21.90 -23.86 7.22
N THR A 313 -22.24 -25.14 7.35
CA THR A 313 -23.39 -25.62 8.13
C THR A 313 -22.89 -26.61 9.16
N PRO A 314 -23.15 -26.45 10.47
CA PRO A 314 -22.64 -27.38 11.47
C PRO A 314 -23.25 -28.77 11.31
N ARG A 315 -22.41 -29.82 11.41
CA ARG A 315 -22.87 -31.22 11.23
C ARG A 315 -23.82 -31.69 12.34
N ASP A 316 -23.72 -31.08 13.51
CA ASP A 316 -24.53 -31.35 14.69
C ASP A 316 -25.84 -30.54 14.74
N PHE A 317 -26.13 -29.74 13.70
CA PHE A 317 -27.29 -28.83 13.61
C PHE A 317 -27.40 -27.81 14.75
N SER A 318 -26.35 -27.61 15.53
CA SER A 318 -26.36 -26.56 16.55
C SER A 318 -26.21 -25.18 15.92
N PHE A 319 -26.56 -24.15 16.67
CA PHE A 319 -26.51 -22.79 16.16
C PHE A 319 -25.07 -22.34 15.87
N ILE A 320 -24.92 -21.54 14.82
CA ILE A 320 -23.68 -20.78 14.62
C ILE A 320 -23.71 -19.56 15.53
N ALA A 321 -23.24 -19.79 16.76
CA ALA A 321 -23.10 -18.81 17.82
C ALA A 321 -21.62 -18.43 18.02
N GLU A 322 -21.32 -17.75 19.13
CA GLU A 322 -20.02 -17.14 19.41
C GLU A 322 -18.84 -18.12 19.33
N GLU A 323 -18.98 -19.32 19.90
CA GLU A 323 -17.89 -20.32 19.94
C GLU A 323 -17.50 -20.81 18.54
N LYS A 324 -18.49 -21.18 17.71
CA LYS A 324 -18.26 -21.65 16.34
C LYS A 324 -17.74 -20.55 15.44
N LEU A 325 -18.28 -19.33 15.56
CA LEU A 325 -17.75 -18.17 14.85
C LEU A 325 -16.30 -17.90 15.24
N SER A 326 -15.98 -17.91 16.54
CA SER A 326 -14.60 -17.73 17.02
C SER A 326 -13.65 -18.77 16.42
N HIS A 327 -14.07 -20.03 16.35
CA HIS A 327 -13.29 -21.08 15.70
C HIS A 327 -13.08 -20.79 14.20
N ILE A 328 -14.16 -20.48 13.46
CA ILE A 328 -14.08 -20.15 12.02
C ILE A 328 -13.12 -18.97 11.77
N PHE A 329 -13.19 -17.90 12.59
CA PHE A 329 -12.29 -16.75 12.47
C PHE A 329 -10.84 -17.11 12.82
N ALA A 330 -10.60 -17.99 13.79
CA ALA A 330 -9.26 -18.47 14.12
C ALA A 330 -8.63 -19.24 12.96
N VAL A 331 -9.39 -20.12 12.30
CA VAL A 331 -8.93 -20.85 11.10
C VAL A 331 -8.63 -19.87 9.96
N LEU A 332 -9.51 -18.90 9.70
CA LEU A 332 -9.27 -17.87 8.68
C LEU A 332 -7.98 -17.06 8.97
N ALA A 333 -7.75 -16.69 10.22
CA ALA A 333 -6.54 -15.97 10.64
C ALA A 333 -5.27 -16.81 10.47
N GLN A 334 -5.32 -18.11 10.81
CA GLN A 334 -4.22 -19.07 10.63
C GLN A 334 -3.75 -19.11 9.17
N TYR A 335 -4.69 -19.19 8.23
CA TYR A 335 -4.40 -19.19 6.78
C TYR A 335 -4.27 -17.78 6.18
N LYS A 336 -4.38 -16.72 6.98
CA LYS A 336 -4.30 -15.31 6.57
C LYS A 336 -5.29 -14.97 5.45
N LEU A 337 -6.46 -15.60 5.45
CA LEU A 337 -7.53 -15.35 4.48
C LEU A 337 -8.36 -14.15 4.94
N LYS A 338 -8.45 -13.12 4.09
CA LYS A 338 -9.24 -11.92 4.36
C LYS A 338 -10.69 -12.12 3.92
N LEU A 339 -11.62 -11.89 4.84
CA LEU A 339 -13.05 -11.85 4.57
C LEU A 339 -13.44 -10.54 3.84
N ASN A 340 -14.27 -10.66 2.81
CA ASN A 340 -14.77 -9.54 2.01
C ASN A 340 -16.30 -9.38 2.09
N LEU A 341 -17.02 -10.44 2.43
CA LEU A 341 -18.46 -10.45 2.69
C LEU A 341 -18.77 -11.54 3.72
N MET A 342 -19.76 -11.30 4.58
CA MET A 342 -20.22 -12.25 5.59
C MET A 342 -21.73 -12.15 5.78
N GLN A 343 -22.39 -13.31 5.87
CA GLN A 343 -23.80 -13.45 6.14
C GLN A 343 -24.00 -14.59 7.12
N ASN A 344 -24.72 -14.32 8.20
CA ASN A 344 -25.02 -15.30 9.24
C ASN A 344 -26.51 -15.63 9.27
N SER A 345 -26.83 -16.90 9.50
CA SER A 345 -28.16 -17.38 9.86
C SER A 345 -28.07 -18.18 11.17
N ALA A 346 -29.18 -18.72 11.66
CA ALA A 346 -29.15 -19.56 12.85
C ALA A 346 -28.23 -20.79 12.69
N ILE A 347 -28.18 -21.38 11.49
CA ILE A 347 -27.50 -22.66 11.23
C ILE A 347 -26.48 -22.60 10.08
N SER A 348 -26.24 -21.44 9.50
CA SER A 348 -25.33 -21.30 8.37
C SER A 348 -24.55 -20.01 8.40
N PHE A 349 -23.26 -20.09 8.06
CA PHE A 349 -22.39 -18.94 7.94
C PHE A 349 -21.79 -18.93 6.54
N SER A 350 -22.19 -17.93 5.76
CA SER A 350 -21.75 -17.75 4.39
C SER A 350 -20.79 -16.57 4.31
N PHE A 351 -19.68 -16.74 3.60
CA PHE A 351 -18.70 -15.67 3.47
C PHE A 351 -17.90 -15.74 2.18
N CYS A 352 -17.36 -14.60 1.75
CA CYS A 352 -16.43 -14.51 0.64
C CYS A 352 -15.01 -14.21 1.11
N VAL A 353 -14.03 -14.91 0.54
CA VAL A 353 -12.60 -14.65 0.70
C VAL A 353 -11.93 -14.54 -0.68
N ASP A 354 -10.77 -13.88 -0.72
CA ASP A 354 -9.90 -13.93 -1.90
C ASP A 354 -9.43 -15.38 -2.11
N CYS A 355 -9.66 -15.97 -3.29
CA CYS A 355 -9.24 -17.35 -3.56
C CYS A 355 -7.71 -17.44 -3.62
N ASN A 356 -7.11 -18.13 -2.65
CA ASN A 356 -5.69 -18.50 -2.67
C ASN A 356 -5.55 -20.01 -2.87
N SER A 357 -5.30 -20.43 -4.12
CA SER A 357 -5.22 -21.85 -4.49
C SER A 357 -4.15 -22.63 -3.74
N ALA A 358 -3.08 -21.98 -3.27
CA ALA A 358 -2.02 -22.65 -2.51
C ALA A 358 -2.48 -23.15 -1.13
N VAL A 359 -3.42 -22.48 -0.49
CA VAL A 359 -3.89 -22.83 0.88
C VAL A 359 -5.34 -23.31 0.91
N PHE A 360 -6.09 -23.14 -0.17
CA PHE A 360 -7.54 -23.34 -0.19
C PHE A 360 -7.96 -24.77 0.16
N ASN A 361 -7.24 -25.78 -0.34
CA ASN A 361 -7.60 -27.18 -0.09
C ASN A 361 -7.37 -27.57 1.38
N GLU A 362 -6.21 -27.23 1.94
CA GLU A 362 -5.91 -27.47 3.36
C GLU A 362 -6.90 -26.76 4.28
N PHE A 363 -7.22 -25.50 3.95
CA PHE A 363 -8.22 -24.71 4.65
C PHE A 363 -9.61 -25.38 4.63
N LEU A 364 -10.04 -25.88 3.47
CA LEU A 364 -11.32 -26.58 3.33
C LEU A 364 -11.36 -27.86 4.16
N ASP A 365 -10.27 -28.63 4.16
CA ASP A 365 -10.20 -29.90 4.87
C ASP A 365 -10.28 -29.70 6.38
N GLN A 366 -9.62 -28.67 6.92
CA GLN A 366 -9.75 -28.30 8.34
C GLN A 366 -11.19 -27.92 8.72
N LEU A 367 -11.90 -27.17 7.87
CA LEU A 367 -13.30 -26.80 8.16
C LEU A 367 -14.27 -27.98 8.02
N ARG A 368 -13.96 -28.98 7.19
CA ARG A 368 -14.83 -30.15 6.95
C ARG A 368 -14.96 -31.08 8.15
N GLU A 369 -14.04 -31.00 9.11
CA GLU A 369 -14.06 -31.76 10.36
C GLU A 369 -15.33 -31.47 11.16
N GLU A 370 -15.70 -30.18 11.30
CA GLU A 370 -16.83 -29.75 12.13
C GLU A 370 -18.06 -29.31 11.31
N PHE A 371 -17.86 -28.90 10.05
CA PHE A 371 -18.91 -28.31 9.21
C PHE A 371 -19.14 -29.11 7.92
N GLU A 372 -20.40 -29.15 7.45
CA GLU A 372 -20.70 -29.35 6.04
C GLU A 372 -20.31 -28.07 5.29
N VAL A 373 -19.39 -28.20 4.34
CA VAL A 373 -18.84 -27.07 3.57
C VAL A 373 -19.34 -27.11 2.14
N ARG A 374 -20.08 -26.07 1.73
CA ARG A 374 -20.41 -25.80 0.33
C ARG A 374 -19.61 -24.61 -0.15
N TYR A 375 -19.15 -24.63 -1.39
CA TYR A 375 -18.40 -23.49 -1.92
C TYR A 375 -18.59 -23.30 -3.42
N ASN A 376 -18.34 -22.07 -3.87
CA ASN A 376 -18.21 -21.68 -5.27
C ASN A 376 -16.89 -20.94 -5.42
N GLN A 377 -16.01 -21.46 -6.28
CA GLN A 377 -14.78 -20.76 -6.67
C GLN A 377 -15.06 -19.88 -7.89
N ASP A 378 -14.12 -18.97 -8.15
CA ASP A 378 -14.17 -18.07 -9.31
C ASP A 378 -15.49 -17.28 -9.41
N VAL A 379 -15.94 -16.79 -8.25
CA VAL A 379 -17.08 -15.87 -8.18
C VAL A 379 -16.58 -14.42 -8.16
N LYS A 380 -17.46 -13.52 -8.59
CA LYS A 380 -17.24 -12.08 -8.62
C LYS A 380 -18.02 -11.44 -7.47
N LEU A 381 -17.35 -10.65 -6.64
CA LEU A 381 -17.98 -9.82 -5.62
C LEU A 381 -18.05 -8.38 -6.13
N ILE A 382 -19.26 -7.92 -6.44
CA ILE A 382 -19.54 -6.53 -6.81
C ILE A 382 -20.03 -5.81 -5.57
N THR A 383 -19.37 -4.72 -5.21
CA THR A 383 -19.80 -3.81 -4.14
C THR A 383 -20.13 -2.45 -4.75
N ILE A 384 -21.34 -1.96 -4.48
CA ILE A 384 -21.82 -0.64 -4.90
C ILE A 384 -22.11 0.18 -3.64
N ARG A 385 -21.29 1.21 -3.38
CA ARG A 385 -21.57 2.21 -2.36
C ARG A 385 -22.36 3.37 -2.93
N HIS A 386 -23.14 4.02 -2.08
CA HIS A 386 -24.09 5.08 -2.42
C HIS A 386 -25.01 4.67 -3.58
N TYR A 387 -25.43 3.39 -3.60
CA TYR A 387 -26.19 2.82 -4.71
C TYR A 387 -27.53 3.55 -4.95
N ASN A 388 -28.02 3.42 -6.19
CA ASN A 388 -29.42 3.64 -6.52
C ASN A 388 -29.94 2.47 -7.37
N GLU A 389 -31.26 2.31 -7.45
CA GLU A 389 -31.87 1.16 -8.14
C GLU A 389 -31.66 1.19 -9.67
N GLU A 390 -31.37 2.35 -10.26
CA GLU A 390 -31.05 2.44 -11.70
C GLU A 390 -29.70 1.81 -11.99
N ILE A 391 -28.72 2.11 -11.15
CA ILE A 391 -27.34 1.64 -11.27
C ILE A 391 -27.19 0.17 -10.92
N ILE A 392 -27.94 -0.32 -9.92
CA ILE A 392 -27.98 -1.76 -9.65
C ILE A 392 -28.49 -2.49 -10.90
N ARG A 393 -29.54 -1.98 -11.55
CA ARG A 393 -30.06 -2.55 -12.79
C ARG A 393 -29.08 -2.43 -13.95
N GLU A 394 -28.33 -1.33 -14.06
CA GLU A 394 -27.29 -1.15 -15.09
C GLU A 394 -26.14 -2.17 -14.94
N ILE A 395 -25.70 -2.44 -13.71
CA ILE A 395 -24.48 -3.24 -13.46
C ILE A 395 -24.78 -4.72 -13.27
N ILE A 396 -25.81 -5.04 -12.49
CA ILE A 396 -26.17 -6.44 -12.19
C ILE A 396 -27.10 -6.99 -13.29
N GLY A 397 -27.96 -6.15 -13.86
CA GLY A 397 -28.97 -6.56 -14.83
C GLY A 397 -29.86 -7.67 -14.27
N ASP A 398 -30.15 -8.67 -15.11
CA ASP A 398 -30.91 -9.88 -14.73
C ASP A 398 -30.00 -11.04 -14.30
N THR A 399 -28.72 -10.77 -14.00
CA THR A 399 -27.77 -11.82 -13.61
C THR A 399 -28.14 -12.38 -12.24
N PRO A 400 -28.39 -13.70 -12.11
CA PRO A 400 -28.74 -14.28 -10.81
C PRO A 400 -27.55 -14.18 -9.84
N SER A 401 -27.78 -13.52 -8.71
CA SER A 401 -26.83 -13.44 -7.61
C SER A 401 -26.90 -14.70 -6.74
N LEU A 402 -25.73 -15.19 -6.31
CA LEU A 402 -25.61 -16.26 -5.32
C LEU A 402 -25.89 -15.73 -3.91
N VAL A 403 -25.44 -14.50 -3.66
CA VAL A 403 -25.66 -13.78 -2.41
C VAL A 403 -25.93 -12.32 -2.74
N GLU A 404 -26.92 -11.75 -2.07
CA GLU A 404 -27.26 -10.34 -2.12
C GLU A 404 -27.37 -9.78 -0.70
N GLN A 405 -26.67 -8.70 -0.44
CA GLN A 405 -26.71 -8.01 0.84
C GLN A 405 -26.83 -6.51 0.61
N ARG A 406 -27.83 -5.87 1.25
CA ARG A 406 -28.04 -4.43 1.19
C ARG A 406 -28.00 -3.82 2.58
N SER A 407 -27.30 -2.70 2.70
CA SER A 407 -27.34 -1.77 3.83
C SER A 407 -27.92 -0.43 3.37
N ARG A 408 -27.90 0.58 4.25
CA ARG A 408 -28.38 1.94 3.90
C ARG A 408 -27.57 2.59 2.79
N THR A 409 -26.29 2.25 2.67
CA THR A 409 -25.36 2.93 1.76
C THR A 409 -24.56 1.98 0.89
N THR A 410 -24.65 0.66 1.11
CA THR A 410 -23.84 -0.33 0.39
C THR A 410 -24.71 -1.48 -0.06
N ALA A 411 -24.58 -1.88 -1.32
CA ALA A 411 -25.13 -3.12 -1.85
C ALA A 411 -23.98 -4.02 -2.31
N GLN A 412 -24.00 -5.29 -1.94
CA GLN A 412 -23.03 -6.29 -2.34
C GLN A 412 -23.73 -7.46 -3.03
N PHE A 413 -23.16 -7.89 -4.15
CA PHE A 413 -23.67 -8.98 -4.98
C PHE A 413 -22.55 -9.95 -5.27
N VAL A 414 -22.76 -11.23 -4.98
CA VAL A 414 -21.87 -12.31 -5.39
C VAL A 414 -22.44 -12.95 -6.64
N LEU A 415 -21.76 -12.81 -7.76
CA LEU A 415 -22.17 -13.33 -9.06
C LEU A 415 -21.24 -14.48 -9.47
N ARG A 416 -21.76 -15.45 -10.23
CA ARG A 416 -20.89 -16.41 -10.92
C ARG A 416 -20.17 -15.68 -12.05
N ASN A 417 -18.88 -15.92 -12.23
CA ASN A 417 -18.25 -15.57 -13.50
C ASN A 417 -18.98 -16.33 -14.61
N HIS A 418 -19.36 -15.63 -15.69
CA HIS A 418 -19.95 -16.28 -16.85
C HIS A 418 -18.92 -17.25 -17.45
N VAL A 419 -19.04 -18.53 -17.11
CA VAL A 419 -18.65 -19.61 -18.00
C VAL A 419 -19.95 -20.13 -18.59
N LEU A 420 -20.37 -19.52 -19.71
CA LEU A 420 -21.14 -20.24 -20.71
C LEU A 420 -20.14 -21.05 -21.53
N GLN A 421 -19.78 -22.22 -21.02
CA GLN A 421 -19.96 -23.53 -21.67
C GLN A 421 -19.44 -24.65 -20.76
#